data_AF-A0A975D7E3-F1
#
_entry.id   AF-A0A975D7E3-F1
#
_cell.length_a   1.000
_cell.length_b   1.000
_cell.length_c   1.000
_cell.angle_alpha   90.00
_cell.angle_beta   90.00
_cell.angle_gamma   90.00
#
_symmetry.space_group_name_H-M   'P 1'
#
loop_
_entity.id
_entity.type
_entity.pdbx_description
1 polymer ?
#
loop_
_entity_poly.entity_id
_entity_poly.type
_entity_poly.pdbx_seq_one_letter_code
_entity_poly.pdbx_strand_id
1 'polypeptide(L)'
;MPEITIYVPDFASMEDDAVRQHPLTKHSDGRWSSLSQLLKTDFETERMSLNETWAMTSLAWRCPACGRKKIDSARKTESGVILCQLERHHDHLGDLAARILRETAWLDNTDPLYTQRKRACASVLPLVERFAETLVCMDCNAADAAMKKDLGGRVHRDFSFSPGEIGAFVDARPNRPHELNFAKGLENWAKADADFQQRLVFVEQIAGRLTLGLHDREQYNDSYNLAGDQDARMFLSLATDQLGARGRLPPLWEALRARSCASDGHKSAQTKATASRVRTPTPKEFTEYDRSMQKPGPWSKTAADWRCACCSRLKQCPSSGHLAQMVAQRRGDRASSGVDV
;
A
#
# COMPACT_ATOMS: atom_id res chain seq x y z
N MET A 1 -0.21 8.39 46.30
CA MET A 1 -0.49 8.00 44.91
C MET A 1 0.76 7.35 44.35
N PRO A 2 0.66 6.26 43.57
CA PRO A 2 1.82 5.74 42.86
C PRO A 2 2.30 6.80 41.85
N GLU A 3 3.58 7.14 41.91
CA GLU A 3 4.24 7.95 40.88
C GLU A 3 4.69 7.02 39.75
N ILE A 4 4.30 7.33 38.52
CA ILE A 4 4.69 6.57 37.32
C ILE A 4 5.48 7.52 36.43
N THR A 5 6.76 7.24 36.25
CA THR A 5 7.65 7.97 35.33
C THR A 5 7.82 7.17 34.05
N ILE A 6 7.50 7.79 32.91
CA ILE A 6 7.65 7.18 31.58
C ILE A 6 8.74 7.94 30.82
N TYR A 7 9.75 7.21 30.36
CA TYR A 7 10.80 7.75 29.51
C TYR A 7 10.43 7.55 28.04
N VAL A 8 10.36 8.66 27.29
CA VAL A 8 10.09 8.65 25.85
C VAL A 8 11.43 8.56 25.11
N PRO A 9 11.73 7.45 24.42
CA PRO A 9 13.02 7.27 23.76
C PRO A 9 13.15 8.14 22.50
N ASP A 10 14.35 8.63 22.22
CA ASP A 10 14.67 9.17 20.91
C ASP A 10 15.20 8.07 19.97
N PHE A 11 14.27 7.37 19.33
CA PHE A 11 14.64 6.37 18.34
C PHE A 11 15.35 6.96 17.12
N ALA A 12 15.43 8.26 16.88
CA ALA A 12 16.18 8.78 15.74
C ALA A 12 17.70 8.71 15.97
N SER A 13 18.14 8.98 17.21
CA SER A 13 19.57 9.10 17.58
C SER A 13 20.12 7.91 18.37
N MET A 14 19.26 7.05 18.90
CA MET A 14 19.67 5.90 19.73
C MET A 14 20.56 4.90 18.96
N GLU A 15 21.60 4.34 19.58
CA GLU A 15 22.44 3.30 18.94
C GLU A 15 21.63 2.02 18.62
N ASP A 16 21.98 1.32 17.53
CA ASP A 16 21.23 0.14 17.06
C ASP A 16 21.09 -0.95 18.14
N ASP A 17 22.12 -1.18 18.95
CA ASP A 17 22.09 -2.13 20.06
C ASP A 17 21.10 -1.73 21.16
N ALA A 18 20.99 -0.44 21.45
CA ALA A 18 20.03 0.08 22.42
C ALA A 18 18.60 0.02 21.86
N VAL A 19 18.39 0.32 20.57
CA VAL A 19 17.10 0.11 19.91
C VAL A 19 16.69 -1.35 19.99
N ARG A 20 17.61 -2.28 19.74
CA ARG A 20 17.35 -3.72 19.76
C ARG A 20 16.89 -4.25 21.11
N GLN A 21 17.39 -3.68 22.20
CA GLN A 21 17.06 -4.11 23.56
C GLN A 21 15.86 -3.36 24.16
N HIS A 22 15.38 -2.31 23.50
CA HIS A 22 14.34 -1.44 24.04
C HIS A 22 12.97 -2.16 24.16
N PRO A 23 12.23 -1.99 25.27
CA PRO A 23 10.94 -2.67 25.46
C PRO A 23 9.90 -2.41 24.36
N LEU A 24 9.85 -1.19 23.84
CA LEU A 24 8.90 -0.78 22.78
C LEU A 24 9.22 -1.38 21.40
N THR A 25 10.38 -2.00 21.21
CA THR A 25 10.81 -2.53 19.90
C THR A 25 10.84 -4.06 19.87
N LYS A 26 10.50 -4.72 20.99
CA LYS A 26 10.50 -6.19 21.13
C LYS A 26 9.65 -6.93 20.10
N HIS A 27 8.64 -6.27 19.55
CA HIS A 27 7.73 -6.85 18.56
C HIS A 27 8.04 -6.40 17.12
N SER A 28 9.12 -5.65 16.93
CA SER A 28 9.58 -5.15 15.63
C SER A 28 10.82 -5.92 15.19
N ASP A 29 10.98 -6.03 13.88
CA ASP A 29 12.07 -6.73 13.21
C ASP A 29 12.62 -5.87 12.07
N GLY A 30 13.27 -4.77 12.46
CA GLY A 30 13.90 -3.84 11.54
C GLY A 30 15.33 -4.24 11.15
N ARG A 31 15.99 -3.39 10.37
CA ARG A 31 17.39 -3.54 9.95
C ARG A 31 18.38 -3.80 11.10
N TRP A 32 18.11 -3.23 12.28
CA TRP A 32 18.93 -3.36 13.50
C TRP A 32 18.68 -4.68 14.26
N SER A 33 17.69 -5.48 13.86
CA SER A 33 17.29 -6.70 14.58
C SER A 33 18.33 -7.81 14.47
N SER A 34 18.29 -8.75 15.42
CA SER A 34 19.14 -9.95 15.37
C SER A 34 18.88 -10.82 14.14
N LEU A 35 17.64 -10.88 13.65
CA LEU A 35 17.33 -11.63 12.42
C LEU A 35 17.97 -10.97 11.21
N SER A 36 17.88 -9.65 11.08
CA SER A 36 18.53 -8.94 9.97
C SER A 36 20.05 -9.17 9.95
N GLN A 37 20.71 -9.17 11.11
CA GLN A 37 22.14 -9.47 11.19
C GLN A 37 22.45 -10.93 10.83
N LEU A 38 21.65 -11.88 11.32
CA LEU A 38 21.80 -13.29 10.96
C LEU A 38 21.66 -13.51 9.46
N LEU A 39 20.64 -12.92 8.83
CA LEU A 39 20.40 -13.03 7.39
C LEU A 39 21.57 -12.49 6.56
N LYS A 40 22.20 -11.39 6.99
CA LYS A 40 23.38 -10.84 6.31
C LYS A 40 24.57 -11.79 6.35
N THR A 41 24.79 -12.43 7.51
CA THR A 41 25.82 -13.46 7.67
C THR A 41 25.52 -14.67 6.79
N ASP A 42 24.31 -15.24 6.90
CA ASP A 42 23.92 -16.46 6.19
C ASP A 42 23.91 -16.27 4.66
N PHE A 43 23.52 -15.10 4.17
CA PHE A 43 23.52 -14.77 2.74
C PHE A 43 24.80 -14.09 2.26
N GLU A 44 25.80 -13.89 3.11
CA GLU A 44 27.09 -13.26 2.77
C GLU A 44 26.91 -11.93 2.00
N THR A 45 26.08 -11.02 2.53
CA THR A 45 25.85 -9.70 1.93
C THR A 45 25.29 -8.71 2.94
N GLU A 46 25.72 -7.45 2.86
CA GLU A 46 25.18 -6.35 3.66
C GLU A 46 23.93 -5.71 3.04
N ARG A 47 23.61 -6.04 1.79
CA ARG A 47 22.56 -5.36 1.02
C ARG A 47 21.19 -5.97 1.30
N MET A 48 20.25 -5.15 1.78
CA MET A 48 18.90 -5.59 2.11
C MET A 48 17.81 -4.67 1.55
N SER A 49 16.68 -5.27 1.22
CA SER A 49 15.42 -4.55 0.99
C SER A 49 14.39 -5.05 1.98
N LEU A 50 13.99 -4.17 2.89
CA LEU A 50 13.12 -4.48 4.02
C LEU A 50 11.99 -3.45 4.06
N ASN A 51 10.75 -3.89 3.89
CA ASN A 51 9.58 -3.02 3.85
C ASN A 51 8.94 -2.82 5.24
N GLU A 52 8.07 -1.82 5.38
CA GLU A 52 7.48 -1.44 6.68
C GLU A 52 6.76 -2.60 7.36
N THR A 53 5.98 -3.36 6.61
CA THR A 53 5.24 -4.53 7.10
C THR A 53 6.17 -5.62 7.62
N TRP A 54 7.31 -5.89 6.97
CA TRP A 54 8.34 -6.73 7.58
C TRP A 54 8.88 -6.10 8.85
N ALA A 55 9.31 -4.84 8.77
CA ALA A 55 10.00 -4.14 9.84
C ALA A 55 9.20 -4.10 11.14
N MET A 56 7.89 -3.98 11.03
CA MET A 56 6.99 -3.77 12.14
C MET A 56 6.24 -5.03 12.57
N THR A 57 6.54 -6.17 11.93
CA THR A 57 5.95 -7.46 12.28
C THR A 57 6.91 -8.29 13.10
N SER A 58 6.38 -8.91 14.16
CA SER A 58 7.12 -9.76 15.10
C SER A 58 7.97 -10.83 14.42
N LEU A 59 9.13 -11.13 14.98
CA LEU A 59 9.99 -12.26 14.63
C LEU A 59 9.27 -13.62 14.66
N ALA A 60 8.25 -13.75 15.52
CA ALA A 60 7.47 -14.97 15.65
C ALA A 60 6.45 -15.17 14.51
N TRP A 61 6.30 -14.19 13.63
CA TRP A 61 5.35 -14.26 12.52
C TRP A 61 5.65 -15.43 11.59
N ARG A 62 4.55 -16.03 11.12
CA ARG A 62 4.53 -17.10 10.13
C ARG A 62 3.53 -16.72 9.05
N CYS A 63 3.88 -17.03 7.81
CA CYS A 63 2.97 -16.80 6.69
C CYS A 63 1.70 -17.66 6.86
N PRO A 64 0.50 -17.06 6.89
CA PRO A 64 -0.74 -17.82 7.03
C PRO A 64 -1.06 -18.67 5.80
N ALA A 65 -0.42 -18.38 4.65
CA ALA A 65 -0.56 -19.17 3.43
C ALA A 65 0.43 -20.36 3.41
N CYS A 66 1.73 -20.10 3.38
CA CYS A 66 2.74 -21.15 3.19
C CYS A 66 3.40 -21.66 4.48
N GLY A 67 3.06 -21.13 5.65
CA GLY A 67 3.60 -21.54 6.96
C GLY A 67 5.06 -21.16 7.26
N ARG A 68 5.79 -20.62 6.26
CA ARG A 68 7.18 -20.17 6.40
C ARG A 68 7.31 -19.11 7.49
N LYS A 69 8.38 -19.20 8.30
CA LYS A 69 8.78 -18.11 9.20
C LYS A 69 9.39 -16.97 8.39
N LYS A 70 9.67 -15.84 9.05
CA LYS A 70 10.43 -14.74 8.43
C LYS A 70 11.77 -15.20 7.88
N ILE A 71 12.58 -15.91 8.68
CA ILE A 71 13.88 -16.42 8.24
C ILE A 71 13.79 -17.29 6.97
N ASP A 72 12.75 -18.12 6.85
CA ASP A 72 12.53 -18.99 5.68
C ASP A 72 11.99 -18.23 4.47
N SER A 73 11.41 -17.04 4.67
CA SER A 73 10.82 -16.21 3.62
C SER A 73 11.81 -15.20 3.03
N ALA A 74 12.87 -14.87 3.77
CA ALA A 74 13.94 -14.03 3.25
C ALA A 74 14.70 -14.75 2.13
N ARG A 75 15.07 -14.05 1.05
CA ARG A 75 15.88 -14.66 -0.02
C ARG A 75 16.82 -13.66 -0.67
N LYS A 76 18.02 -14.13 -1.05
CA LYS A 76 19.00 -13.34 -1.81
C LYS A 76 18.62 -13.34 -3.29
N THR A 77 18.59 -12.16 -3.91
CA THR A 77 18.45 -12.01 -5.37
C THR A 77 19.77 -12.29 -6.08
N GLU A 78 19.72 -12.51 -7.39
CA GLU A 78 20.92 -12.57 -8.25
C GLU A 78 21.77 -11.30 -8.16
N SER A 79 21.14 -10.13 -7.92
CA SER A 79 21.83 -8.86 -7.69
C SER A 79 22.46 -8.71 -6.30
N GLY A 80 22.41 -9.76 -5.48
CA GLY A 80 23.05 -9.83 -4.16
C GLY A 80 22.31 -9.08 -3.05
N VAL A 81 21.00 -8.82 -3.22
CA VAL A 81 20.17 -8.12 -2.22
C VAL A 81 19.26 -9.13 -1.53
N ILE A 82 19.22 -9.09 -0.19
CA ILE A 82 18.27 -9.90 0.59
C ILE A 82 16.91 -9.22 0.55
N LEU A 83 15.88 -9.94 0.11
CA LEU A 83 14.50 -9.50 0.14
C LEU A 83 13.84 -9.94 1.44
N CYS A 84 13.40 -8.96 2.22
CA CYS A 84 12.70 -9.11 3.49
C CYS A 84 11.38 -8.35 3.39
N GLN A 85 10.40 -8.91 2.67
CA GLN A 85 9.14 -8.21 2.39
C GLN A 85 7.94 -9.07 2.78
N LEU A 86 7.05 -8.46 3.54
CA LEU A 86 5.69 -8.96 3.80
C LEU A 86 4.70 -8.09 3.04
N GLU A 87 3.67 -8.67 2.46
CA GLU A 87 2.68 -7.93 1.69
C GLU A 87 1.34 -7.96 2.41
N ARG A 88 0.60 -6.85 2.38
CA ARG A 88 -0.82 -6.85 2.75
C ARG A 88 -1.56 -7.51 1.61
N HIS A 89 -2.17 -8.64 1.93
CA HIS A 89 -3.00 -9.41 1.02
C HIS A 89 -4.44 -9.25 1.44
N HIS A 90 -5.23 -8.65 0.56
CA HIS A 90 -6.64 -8.40 0.78
C HIS A 90 -7.47 -8.93 -0.38
N ASP A 91 -8.76 -9.10 -0.14
CA ASP A 91 -9.67 -9.56 -1.18
C ASP A 91 -10.03 -8.40 -2.11
N HIS A 92 -9.64 -8.49 -3.38
CA HIS A 92 -9.99 -7.48 -4.37
C HIS A 92 -11.50 -7.42 -4.66
N LEU A 93 -12.28 -8.43 -4.25
CA LEU A 93 -13.74 -8.33 -4.27
C LEU A 93 -14.23 -7.21 -3.33
N GLY A 94 -13.56 -6.99 -2.20
CA GLY A 94 -13.83 -5.87 -1.30
C GLY A 94 -13.62 -4.51 -1.99
N ASP A 95 -12.53 -4.38 -2.77
CA ASP A 95 -12.27 -3.17 -3.58
C ASP A 95 -13.36 -2.95 -4.65
N LEU A 96 -13.76 -4.01 -5.35
CA LEU A 96 -14.87 -3.99 -6.30
C LEU A 96 -16.18 -3.58 -5.63
N ALA A 97 -16.49 -4.17 -4.48
CA ALA A 97 -17.70 -3.87 -3.74
C ALA A 97 -17.74 -2.43 -3.24
N ALA A 98 -16.63 -1.94 -2.69
CA ALA A 98 -16.50 -0.56 -2.25
C ALA A 98 -16.65 0.44 -3.42
N ARG A 99 -16.24 0.05 -4.63
CA ARG A 99 -16.43 0.83 -5.85
C ARG A 99 -17.90 0.83 -6.30
N ILE A 100 -18.54 -0.34 -6.40
CA ILE A 100 -19.96 -0.46 -6.75
C ILE A 100 -20.82 0.36 -5.78
N LEU A 101 -20.63 0.17 -4.46
CA LEU A 101 -21.38 0.90 -3.43
C LEU A 101 -21.22 2.41 -3.56
N ARG A 102 -20.00 2.89 -3.84
CA ARG A 102 -19.72 4.32 -3.99
C ARG A 102 -20.37 4.92 -5.25
N GLU A 103 -20.36 4.17 -6.35
CA GLU A 103 -20.90 4.61 -7.64
C GLU A 103 -22.44 4.52 -7.68
N THR A 104 -23.03 3.52 -7.04
CA THR A 104 -24.48 3.27 -7.06
C THR A 104 -25.23 3.99 -5.94
N ALA A 105 -24.65 4.12 -4.74
CA ALA A 105 -25.34 4.75 -3.60
C ALA A 105 -25.20 6.29 -3.57
N TRP A 106 -24.77 6.92 -4.67
CA TRP A 106 -24.65 8.38 -4.90
C TRP A 106 -24.44 9.17 -3.60
N LEU A 107 -23.26 8.96 -2.99
CA LEU A 107 -22.86 9.63 -1.76
C LEU A 107 -22.49 11.10 -2.08
N ASP A 108 -23.48 11.94 -2.36
CA ASP A 108 -23.31 13.40 -2.39
C ASP A 108 -22.94 13.87 -0.98
N ASN A 109 -21.86 14.64 -0.83
CA ASN A 109 -21.41 15.11 0.47
C ASN A 109 -22.32 16.18 1.09
N THR A 110 -23.32 16.66 0.34
CA THR A 110 -24.38 17.54 0.82
C THR A 110 -25.59 16.81 1.41
N ASP A 111 -25.67 15.48 1.23
CA ASP A 111 -26.69 14.64 1.84
C ASP A 111 -26.53 14.61 3.38
N PRO A 112 -27.54 15.01 4.16
CA PRO A 112 -27.51 14.91 5.63
C PRO A 112 -27.17 13.51 6.14
N LEU A 113 -27.49 12.47 5.38
CA LEU A 113 -27.22 11.06 5.71
C LEU A 113 -25.89 10.54 5.15
N TYR A 114 -25.09 11.38 4.48
CA TYR A 114 -23.82 10.98 3.84
C TYR A 114 -22.92 10.16 4.77
N THR A 115 -22.67 10.64 5.98
CA THR A 115 -21.79 9.97 6.94
C THR A 115 -22.35 8.63 7.38
N GLN A 116 -23.68 8.55 7.57
CA GLN A 116 -24.36 7.30 7.92
C GLN A 116 -24.26 6.28 6.80
N ARG A 117 -24.63 6.66 5.56
CA ARG A 117 -24.60 5.77 4.39
C ARG A 117 -23.18 5.31 4.08
N LYS A 118 -22.19 6.21 4.18
CA LYS A 118 -20.76 5.85 4.07
C LYS A 118 -20.35 4.79 5.11
N ARG A 119 -20.76 4.93 6.37
CA ARG A 119 -20.50 3.93 7.42
C ARG A 119 -21.23 2.61 7.15
N ALA A 120 -22.46 2.66 6.65
CA ALA A 120 -23.21 1.47 6.25
C ALA A 120 -22.48 0.73 5.12
N CYS A 121 -22.05 1.42 4.07
CA CYS A 121 -21.25 0.84 2.99
C CYS A 121 -19.97 0.18 3.53
N ALA A 122 -19.24 0.85 4.43
CA ALA A 122 -18.04 0.27 5.05
C ALA A 122 -18.35 -0.98 5.89
N SER A 123 -19.51 -1.02 6.56
CA SER A 123 -19.94 -2.15 7.39
C SER A 123 -20.39 -3.36 6.58
N VAL A 124 -20.73 -3.16 5.29
CA VAL A 124 -21.11 -4.24 4.37
C VAL A 124 -19.90 -5.00 3.86
N LEU A 125 -18.72 -4.36 3.70
CA LEU A 125 -17.55 -4.99 3.07
C LEU A 125 -17.13 -6.32 3.73
N PRO A 126 -17.09 -6.47 5.07
CA PRO A 126 -16.76 -7.75 5.69
C PRO A 126 -17.75 -8.88 5.43
N LEU A 127 -18.99 -8.57 5.01
CA LEU A 127 -20.00 -9.56 4.60
C LEU A 127 -19.78 -10.02 3.15
N VAL A 128 -19.09 -9.20 2.35
CA VAL A 128 -18.82 -9.44 0.95
C VAL A 128 -17.48 -10.13 0.76
N GLU A 129 -16.45 -9.70 1.48
CA GLU A 129 -15.10 -10.24 1.41
C GLU A 129 -15.09 -11.73 1.74
N ARG A 130 -14.32 -12.50 0.96
CA ARG A 130 -14.12 -13.94 1.14
C ARG A 130 -13.12 -14.22 2.27
N PHE A 131 -12.21 -13.28 2.52
CA PHE A 131 -11.22 -13.35 3.58
C PHE A 131 -10.80 -11.93 4.00
N ALA A 132 -10.44 -11.77 5.27
CA ALA A 132 -9.96 -10.51 5.81
C ALA A 132 -8.53 -10.19 5.34
N GLU A 133 -8.20 -8.89 5.27
CA GLU A 133 -6.82 -8.45 5.02
C GLU A 133 -5.85 -9.12 6.01
N THR A 134 -4.77 -9.66 5.47
CA THR A 134 -3.72 -10.30 6.27
C THR A 134 -2.35 -10.04 5.67
N LEU A 135 -1.31 -10.18 6.48
CA LEU A 135 0.06 -10.20 5.96
C LEU A 135 0.40 -11.59 5.42
N VAL A 136 1.02 -11.63 4.23
CA VAL A 136 1.63 -12.83 3.62
C VAL A 136 3.08 -12.52 3.22
N CYS A 137 3.89 -13.55 2.94
CA CYS A 137 5.23 -13.31 2.41
C CYS A 137 5.15 -12.85 0.95
N MET A 138 6.16 -12.09 0.48
CA MET A 138 6.23 -11.63 -0.92
C MET A 138 5.96 -12.75 -1.93
N ASP A 139 6.55 -13.93 -1.75
CA ASP A 139 6.38 -14.99 -2.75
C ASP A 139 4.93 -15.53 -2.79
N CYS A 140 4.19 -15.53 -1.67
CA CYS A 140 2.76 -15.92 -1.66
C CYS A 140 1.91 -14.88 -2.40
N ASN A 141 2.21 -13.59 -2.20
CA ASN A 141 1.57 -12.51 -2.94
C ASN A 141 1.86 -12.63 -4.45
N ALA A 142 3.11 -12.94 -4.81
CA ALA A 142 3.48 -13.19 -6.20
C ALA A 142 2.81 -14.46 -6.78
N ALA A 143 2.63 -15.50 -5.97
CA ALA A 143 1.96 -16.74 -6.36
C ALA A 143 0.48 -16.53 -6.69
N ASP A 144 -0.24 -15.69 -5.94
CA ASP A 144 -1.61 -15.27 -6.29
C ASP A 144 -1.64 -14.63 -7.68
N ALA A 145 -0.81 -13.61 -7.91
CA ALA A 145 -0.75 -12.91 -9.19
C ALA A 145 -0.37 -13.84 -10.36
N ALA A 146 0.61 -14.72 -10.15
CA ALA A 146 1.07 -15.68 -11.15
C ALA A 146 0.00 -16.72 -11.48
N MET A 147 -0.67 -17.29 -10.48
CA MET A 147 -1.75 -18.26 -10.70
C MET A 147 -2.91 -17.64 -11.48
N LYS A 148 -3.32 -16.42 -11.13
CA LYS A 148 -4.37 -15.69 -11.87
C LYS A 148 -3.98 -15.46 -13.33
N LYS A 149 -2.71 -15.11 -13.57
CA LYS A 149 -2.18 -14.94 -14.92
C LYS A 149 -2.21 -16.25 -15.72
N ASP A 150 -1.82 -17.37 -15.11
CA ASP A 150 -1.79 -18.67 -15.78
C ASP A 150 -3.20 -19.20 -16.08
N LEU A 151 -4.18 -18.94 -15.21
CA LEU A 151 -5.59 -19.25 -15.46
C LEU A 151 -6.23 -18.34 -16.53
N GLY A 152 -5.63 -17.17 -16.78
CA GLY A 152 -6.01 -16.25 -17.84
C GLY A 152 -7.41 -15.65 -17.66
N GLY A 153 -8.11 -15.42 -18.78
CA GLY A 153 -9.43 -14.74 -18.81
C GLY A 153 -10.57 -15.48 -18.11
N ARG A 154 -10.32 -16.63 -17.48
CA ARG A 154 -11.28 -17.35 -16.65
C ARG A 154 -11.48 -16.68 -15.29
N VAL A 155 -10.47 -15.94 -14.82
CA VAL A 155 -10.48 -15.31 -13.50
C VAL A 155 -10.93 -13.87 -13.61
N HIS A 156 -11.88 -13.47 -12.78
CA HIS A 156 -12.30 -12.08 -12.71
C HIS A 156 -11.12 -11.19 -12.26
N ARG A 157 -10.98 -9.99 -12.85
CA ARG A 157 -9.83 -9.10 -12.57
C ARG A 157 -9.73 -8.70 -11.08
N ASP A 158 -10.87 -8.58 -10.43
CA ASP A 158 -11.02 -8.19 -9.02
C ASP A 158 -11.10 -9.44 -8.11
N PHE A 159 -10.57 -10.59 -8.54
CA PHE A 159 -10.48 -11.81 -7.73
C PHE A 159 -9.10 -11.91 -7.06
N SER A 160 -9.08 -12.46 -5.84
CA SER A 160 -7.88 -12.88 -5.12
C SER A 160 -8.09 -14.27 -4.53
N PHE A 161 -7.05 -15.11 -4.57
CA PHE A 161 -7.04 -16.33 -3.77
C PHE A 161 -6.83 -15.98 -2.30
N SER A 162 -7.60 -16.60 -1.40
CA SER A 162 -7.39 -16.50 0.04
C SER A 162 -6.05 -17.13 0.44
N PRO A 163 -5.49 -16.79 1.63
CA PRO A 163 -4.24 -17.40 2.10
C PRO A 163 -4.27 -18.93 2.11
N GLY A 164 -5.39 -19.53 2.53
CA GLY A 164 -5.54 -20.99 2.53
C GLY A 164 -5.52 -21.60 1.13
N GLU A 165 -6.15 -20.93 0.15
CA GLU A 165 -6.12 -21.35 -1.25
C GLU A 165 -4.72 -21.23 -1.85
N ILE A 166 -4.00 -20.14 -1.56
CA ILE A 166 -2.59 -19.96 -1.95
C ILE A 166 -1.75 -21.10 -1.37
N GLY A 167 -1.87 -21.35 -0.07
CA GLY A 167 -1.16 -22.42 0.63
C GLY A 167 -1.37 -23.82 0.03
N ALA A 168 -2.54 -24.06 -0.57
CA ALA A 168 -2.84 -25.34 -1.19
C ALA A 168 -2.12 -25.58 -2.52
N PHE A 169 -1.85 -24.52 -3.31
CA PHE A 169 -1.22 -24.64 -4.64
C PHE A 169 0.25 -24.23 -4.69
N VAL A 170 0.85 -23.73 -3.61
CA VAL A 170 2.30 -23.45 -3.57
C VAL A 170 3.09 -24.60 -2.98
N ASP A 171 4.24 -24.94 -3.57
CA ASP A 171 5.31 -25.66 -2.87
C ASP A 171 6.26 -24.64 -2.25
N ALA A 172 6.36 -24.67 -0.92
CA ALA A 172 7.11 -23.71 -0.14
C ALA A 172 8.45 -24.30 0.31
N ARG A 173 9.54 -23.69 -0.15
CA ARG A 173 10.90 -24.05 0.26
C ARG A 173 11.55 -22.88 0.99
N PRO A 174 12.36 -23.13 2.03
CA PRO A 174 13.12 -22.07 2.69
C PRO A 174 13.97 -21.31 1.68
N ASN A 175 13.94 -19.98 1.78
CA ASN A 175 14.77 -19.04 1.06
C ASN A 175 14.68 -19.12 -0.48
N ARG A 176 13.60 -19.70 -1.02
CA ARG A 176 13.34 -19.83 -2.45
C ARG A 176 11.95 -19.31 -2.83
N PRO A 177 11.75 -18.87 -4.09
CA PRO A 177 10.43 -18.60 -4.63
C PRO A 177 9.54 -19.84 -4.59
N HIS A 178 8.23 -19.63 -4.62
CA HIS A 178 7.26 -20.73 -4.70
C HIS A 178 7.23 -21.37 -6.08
N GLU A 179 7.13 -22.70 -6.10
CA GLU A 179 6.69 -23.44 -7.27
C GLU A 179 5.17 -23.59 -7.22
N LEU A 180 4.50 -23.52 -8.37
CA LEU A 180 3.03 -23.51 -8.45
C LEU A 180 2.50 -24.85 -8.96
N ASN A 181 1.51 -25.39 -8.26
CA ASN A 181 0.70 -26.50 -8.71
C ASN A 181 -0.54 -25.98 -9.44
N PHE A 182 -0.44 -25.88 -10.77
CA PHE A 182 -1.52 -25.37 -11.62
C PHE A 182 -2.83 -26.16 -11.47
N ALA A 183 -2.77 -27.49 -11.36
CA ALA A 183 -3.97 -28.32 -11.23
C ALA A 183 -4.77 -27.99 -9.96
N LYS A 184 -4.07 -27.81 -8.83
CA LYS A 184 -4.69 -27.36 -7.58
C LYS A 184 -5.20 -25.92 -7.66
N GLY A 185 -4.47 -25.03 -8.32
CA GLY A 185 -4.92 -23.66 -8.55
C GLY A 185 -6.23 -23.60 -9.35
N LEU A 186 -6.33 -24.40 -10.41
CA LEU A 186 -7.55 -24.53 -11.21
C LEU A 186 -8.71 -25.11 -10.39
N GLU A 187 -8.46 -26.13 -9.59
CA GLU A 187 -9.47 -26.71 -8.69
C GLU A 187 -9.98 -25.69 -7.67
N ASN A 188 -9.06 -24.95 -7.03
CA ASN A 188 -9.42 -23.91 -6.07
C ASN A 188 -10.22 -22.79 -6.72
N TRP A 189 -9.82 -22.31 -7.91
CA TRP A 189 -10.57 -21.31 -8.64
C TRP A 189 -11.99 -21.79 -8.97
N ALA A 190 -12.15 -23.02 -9.46
CA ALA A 190 -13.46 -23.54 -9.80
C ALA A 190 -14.43 -23.59 -8.59
N LYS A 191 -13.91 -23.88 -7.39
CA LYS A 191 -14.69 -23.81 -6.15
C LYS A 191 -14.98 -22.37 -5.73
N ALA A 192 -13.99 -21.50 -5.87
CA ALA A 192 -14.06 -20.10 -5.44
C ALA A 192 -14.94 -19.21 -6.34
N ASP A 193 -15.04 -19.52 -7.64
CA ASP A 193 -15.78 -18.70 -8.59
C ASP A 193 -17.27 -18.64 -8.25
N ALA A 194 -17.89 -19.77 -7.90
CA ALA A 194 -19.30 -19.80 -7.50
C ALA A 194 -19.59 -18.88 -6.29
N ASP A 195 -18.74 -18.93 -5.26
CA ASP A 195 -18.82 -18.06 -4.07
C ASP A 195 -18.57 -16.58 -4.44
N PHE A 196 -17.58 -16.30 -5.28
CA PHE A 196 -17.29 -14.96 -5.79
C PHE A 196 -18.49 -14.35 -6.51
N GLN A 197 -19.13 -15.09 -7.44
CA GLN A 197 -20.30 -14.60 -8.17
C GLN A 197 -21.49 -14.33 -7.24
N GLN A 198 -21.74 -15.20 -6.25
CA GLN A 198 -22.83 -15.00 -5.29
C GLN A 198 -22.63 -13.73 -4.45
N ARG A 199 -21.40 -13.47 -4.01
CA ARG A 199 -21.06 -12.26 -3.26
C ARG A 199 -21.18 -11.00 -4.11
N LEU A 200 -20.85 -11.08 -5.40
CA LEU A 200 -21.08 -9.97 -6.33
C LEU A 200 -22.56 -9.62 -6.48
N VAL A 201 -23.43 -10.64 -6.65
CA VAL A 201 -24.89 -10.44 -6.68
C VAL A 201 -25.37 -9.80 -5.37
N PHE A 202 -24.86 -10.26 -4.22
CA PHE A 202 -25.20 -9.65 -2.93
C PHE A 202 -24.82 -8.16 -2.86
N VAL A 203 -23.64 -7.78 -3.36
CA VAL A 203 -23.20 -6.37 -3.44
C VAL A 203 -24.17 -5.53 -4.26
N GLU A 204 -24.59 -6.02 -5.42
CA GLU A 204 -25.52 -5.29 -6.29
C GLU A 204 -26.88 -5.10 -5.63
N GLN A 205 -27.38 -6.14 -4.93
CA GLN A 205 -28.63 -6.07 -4.19
C GLN A 205 -28.56 -5.06 -3.04
N ILE A 206 -27.51 -5.10 -2.22
CA ILE A 206 -27.38 -4.19 -1.08
C ILE A 206 -27.12 -2.76 -1.55
N ALA A 207 -26.37 -2.56 -2.63
CA ALA A 207 -26.20 -1.26 -3.27
C ALA A 207 -27.56 -0.67 -3.69
N GLY A 208 -28.39 -1.45 -4.40
CA GLY A 208 -29.73 -1.01 -4.79
C GLY A 208 -30.63 -0.65 -3.60
N ARG A 209 -30.55 -1.41 -2.51
CA ARG A 209 -31.31 -1.10 -1.28
C ARG A 209 -30.84 0.18 -0.60
N LEU A 210 -29.53 0.43 -0.57
CA LEU A 210 -28.95 1.66 -0.01
C LEU A 210 -29.35 2.88 -0.85
N THR A 211 -29.35 2.77 -2.17
CA THR A 211 -29.83 3.84 -3.08
C THR A 211 -31.30 4.20 -2.82
N LEU A 212 -32.12 3.21 -2.46
CA LEU A 212 -33.54 3.41 -2.12
C LEU A 212 -33.78 3.91 -0.68
N GLY A 213 -32.72 4.15 0.12
CA GLY A 213 -32.85 4.57 1.52
C GLY A 213 -33.41 3.50 2.46
N LEU A 214 -33.51 2.24 2.03
CA LEU A 214 -34.15 1.15 2.80
C LEU A 214 -33.36 0.70 4.03
N HIS A 215 -32.18 1.30 4.25
CA HIS A 215 -31.31 1.06 5.40
C HIS A 215 -30.93 2.37 6.11
N ASP A 216 -31.60 3.47 5.78
CA ASP A 216 -31.45 4.71 6.51
C ASP A 216 -31.93 4.51 7.95
N ARG A 217 -31.16 5.03 8.90
CA ARG A 217 -31.47 4.90 10.33
C ARG A 217 -31.84 6.26 10.89
N GLU A 218 -32.91 6.32 11.66
CA GLU A 218 -33.19 7.47 12.50
C GLU A 218 -32.07 7.63 13.54
N GLN A 219 -31.48 8.83 13.59
CA GLN A 219 -30.44 9.16 14.56
C GLN A 219 -30.91 10.36 15.38
N TYR A 220 -30.81 10.19 16.70
CA TYR A 220 -31.20 11.24 17.66
C TYR A 220 -29.99 11.93 18.29
N ASN A 221 -28.76 11.40 18.10
CA ASN A 221 -27.51 11.99 18.59
C ASN A 221 -26.31 11.54 17.73
N ASP A 222 -25.61 12.49 17.10
CA ASP A 222 -24.43 12.23 16.24
C ASP A 222 -23.16 11.82 17.01
N SER A 223 -23.16 12.03 18.34
CA SER A 223 -21.95 12.09 19.17
C SER A 223 -21.98 11.11 20.35
N TYR A 224 -22.45 9.87 20.13
CA TYR A 224 -22.13 8.80 21.08
C TYR A 224 -20.68 8.37 20.86
N ASN A 225 -19.73 9.15 21.38
CA ASN A 225 -18.32 8.79 21.43
C ASN A 225 -18.19 7.57 22.36
N LEU A 226 -17.91 6.39 21.80
CA LEU A 226 -17.45 5.25 22.57
C LEU A 226 -16.22 5.71 23.39
N ALA A 227 -16.29 5.54 24.70
CA ALA A 227 -15.27 5.99 25.67
C ALA A 227 -13.87 5.38 25.46
N GLY A 228 -13.71 4.44 24.53
CA GLY A 228 -12.56 3.55 24.40
C GLY A 228 -11.22 4.16 23.97
N ASP A 229 -11.11 5.49 23.89
CA ASP A 229 -9.85 6.17 23.56
C ASP A 229 -9.66 7.50 24.33
N GLN A 230 -10.53 7.79 25.32
CA GLN A 230 -10.44 9.05 26.06
C GLN A 230 -9.19 9.08 26.95
N ASP A 231 -8.88 7.99 27.64
CA ASP A 231 -7.71 7.92 28.53
C ASP A 231 -6.40 8.14 27.77
N ALA A 232 -6.22 7.50 26.61
CA ALA A 232 -5.03 7.67 25.79
C ALA A 232 -4.84 9.13 25.34
N ARG A 233 -5.93 9.81 24.96
CA ARG A 233 -5.92 11.24 24.62
C ARG A 233 -5.61 12.11 25.82
N MET A 234 -6.14 11.78 26.99
CA MET A 234 -5.84 12.48 28.24
C MET A 234 -4.35 12.36 28.60
N PHE A 235 -3.79 11.15 28.54
CA PHE A 235 -2.35 10.94 28.77
C PHE A 235 -1.47 11.67 27.75
N LEU A 236 -1.86 11.65 26.47
CA LEU A 236 -1.16 12.38 25.42
C LEU A 236 -1.18 13.90 25.69
N SER A 237 -2.33 14.45 26.08
CA SER A 237 -2.47 15.87 26.45
C SER A 237 -1.55 16.24 27.60
N LEU A 238 -1.57 15.46 28.70
CA LEU A 238 -0.71 15.68 29.85
C LEU A 238 0.78 15.68 29.47
N ALA A 239 1.19 14.73 28.62
CA ALA A 239 2.57 14.65 28.15
C ALA A 239 2.96 15.84 27.25
N THR A 240 2.06 16.29 26.36
CA THR A 240 2.34 17.43 25.49
C THR A 240 2.36 18.76 26.24
N ASP A 241 1.52 18.93 27.26
CA ASP A 241 1.47 20.15 28.07
C ASP A 241 2.80 20.40 28.82
N GLN A 242 3.49 19.33 29.25
CA GLN A 242 4.81 19.43 29.87
C GLN A 242 5.91 19.96 28.94
N LEU A 243 5.73 19.86 27.62
CA LEU A 243 6.71 20.32 26.63
C LEU A 243 6.52 21.80 26.24
N GLY A 244 5.44 22.45 26.72
CA GLY A 244 5.10 23.84 26.43
C GLY A 244 4.59 24.08 24.99
N ALA A 245 4.21 25.32 24.68
CA ALA A 245 3.46 25.69 23.47
C ALA A 245 4.12 25.33 22.11
N ARG A 246 5.42 25.02 22.10
CA ARG A 246 6.17 24.63 20.89
C ARG A 246 6.76 23.22 20.98
N GLY A 247 6.60 22.57 22.13
CA GLY A 247 7.09 21.22 22.32
C GLY A 247 6.17 20.20 21.65
N ARG A 248 6.79 19.20 21.01
CA ARG A 248 6.07 18.05 20.49
C ARG A 248 6.80 16.80 20.93
N LEU A 249 6.03 15.77 21.27
CA LEU A 249 6.62 14.45 21.45
C LEU A 249 7.27 14.02 20.14
N PRO A 250 8.46 13.39 20.20
CA PRO A 250 9.08 12.85 19.01
C PRO A 250 8.14 11.81 18.37
N PRO A 251 8.04 11.78 17.04
CA PRO A 251 7.22 10.82 16.32
C PRO A 251 7.88 9.44 16.41
N LEU A 252 7.67 8.75 17.55
CA LEU A 252 8.36 7.51 17.91
C LEU A 252 8.22 6.45 16.82
N TRP A 253 7.00 6.29 16.32
CA TRP A 253 6.68 5.35 15.27
C TRP A 253 7.39 5.69 13.97
N GLU A 254 7.31 6.95 13.51
CA GLU A 254 7.95 7.35 12.26
C GLU A 254 9.47 7.26 12.34
N ALA A 255 10.08 7.62 13.47
CA ALA A 255 11.52 7.50 13.70
C ALA A 255 11.96 6.03 13.67
N LEU A 256 11.24 5.16 14.39
CA LEU A 256 11.52 3.73 14.40
C LEU A 256 11.33 3.12 13.00
N ARG A 257 10.24 3.46 12.31
CA ARG A 257 9.97 3.00 10.94
C ARG A 257 11.08 3.41 9.97
N ALA A 258 11.48 4.69 9.98
CA ALA A 258 12.49 5.21 9.08
C ALA A 258 13.85 4.48 9.23
N ARG A 259 14.20 4.09 10.46
CA ARG A 259 15.41 3.30 10.73
C ARG A 259 15.27 1.82 10.46
N SER A 260 14.06 1.29 10.54
CA SER A 260 13.82 -0.14 10.45
C SER A 260 13.78 -0.64 9.01
N CYS A 261 13.33 0.19 8.05
CA CYS A 261 13.24 -0.16 6.64
C CYS A 261 14.59 -0.04 5.88
N ALA A 262 14.73 -0.78 4.78
CA ALA A 262 15.89 -0.73 3.88
C ALA A 262 15.48 -0.85 2.41
N SER A 263 16.26 -0.28 1.49
CA SER A 263 15.91 -0.20 0.06
C SER A 263 17.12 -0.35 -0.86
N ASP A 264 18.07 -1.21 -0.49
CA ASP A 264 19.31 -1.41 -1.28
C ASP A 264 19.05 -2.05 -2.65
N GLY A 265 17.85 -2.63 -2.83
CA GLY A 265 17.35 -3.16 -4.10
C GLY A 265 17.00 -2.08 -5.14
N HIS A 266 16.51 -0.91 -4.72
CA HIS A 266 16.08 0.16 -5.63
C HIS A 266 17.23 0.76 -6.44
N LYS A 267 18.47 0.74 -5.90
CA LYS A 267 19.66 1.18 -6.64
C LYS A 267 20.07 0.19 -7.74
N SER A 268 19.78 -1.10 -7.59
CA SER A 268 20.04 -2.14 -8.59
C SER A 268 19.04 -2.13 -9.75
N ALA A 269 17.80 -1.68 -9.51
CA ALA A 269 16.77 -1.52 -10.55
C ALA A 269 16.99 -0.27 -11.42
N GLN A 270 17.93 0.61 -11.06
CA GLN A 270 18.48 1.59 -11.99
C GLN A 270 19.47 0.90 -12.93
N THR A 271 18.99 0.02 -13.81
CA THR A 271 19.60 -0.08 -15.14
C THR A 271 19.73 1.35 -15.65
N LYS A 272 20.96 1.79 -15.99
CA LYS A 272 21.25 3.12 -16.56
C LYS A 272 20.12 3.50 -17.51
N ALA A 273 19.20 4.34 -17.04
CA ALA A 273 18.27 4.98 -17.94
C ALA A 273 19.16 5.79 -18.88
N THR A 274 19.18 5.44 -20.17
CA THR A 274 19.79 6.27 -21.19
C THR A 274 19.21 7.65 -20.99
N ALA A 275 20.07 8.61 -20.59
CA ALA A 275 19.65 9.96 -20.27
C ALA A 275 18.84 10.48 -21.45
N SER A 276 17.52 10.57 -21.29
CA SER A 276 16.67 11.13 -22.32
C SER A 276 17.14 12.56 -22.52
N ARG A 277 17.66 12.89 -23.72
CA ARG A 277 18.04 14.25 -24.06
C ARG A 277 16.83 15.15 -23.80
N VAL A 278 16.94 15.98 -22.76
CA VAL A 278 15.91 16.96 -22.41
C VAL A 278 15.82 17.95 -23.57
N ARG A 279 14.75 17.86 -24.36
CA ARG A 279 14.43 18.84 -25.41
C ARG A 279 13.48 19.87 -24.84
N THR A 280 13.80 21.16 -25.01
CA THR A 280 12.86 22.25 -24.74
C THR A 280 11.61 22.06 -25.61
N PRO A 281 10.39 22.05 -25.04
CA PRO A 281 9.17 22.01 -25.82
C PRO A 281 9.10 23.19 -26.77
N THR A 282 8.56 22.97 -27.96
CA THR A 282 8.26 24.07 -28.88
C THR A 282 7.15 24.96 -28.30
N PRO A 283 7.05 26.24 -28.71
CA PRO A 283 5.98 27.14 -28.22
C PRO A 283 4.57 26.55 -28.37
N LYS A 284 4.33 25.78 -29.43
CA LYS A 284 3.06 25.11 -29.70
C LYS A 284 2.78 23.98 -28.70
N GLU A 285 3.78 23.14 -28.42
CA GLU A 285 3.68 22.05 -27.42
C GLU A 285 3.44 22.62 -26.00
N PHE A 286 4.09 23.73 -25.66
CA PHE A 286 3.87 24.41 -24.39
C PHE A 286 2.46 24.99 -24.27
N THR A 287 1.95 25.63 -25.34
CA THR A 287 0.61 26.22 -25.35
C THR A 287 -0.49 25.17 -25.17
N GLU A 288 -0.32 23.98 -25.76
CA GLU A 288 -1.28 22.87 -25.63
C GLU A 288 -1.26 22.28 -24.20
N TYR A 289 -0.07 22.15 -23.60
CA TYR A 289 0.11 21.74 -22.21
C TYR A 289 -0.48 22.76 -21.22
N ASP A 290 -0.18 24.05 -21.39
CA ASP A 290 -0.68 25.11 -20.52
C ASP A 290 -2.21 25.19 -20.54
N ARG A 291 -2.83 24.98 -21.71
CA ARG A 291 -4.29 24.83 -21.86
C ARG A 291 -4.85 23.64 -21.08
N SER A 292 -4.16 22.50 -21.10
CA SER A 292 -4.59 21.29 -20.35
C SER A 292 -4.48 21.42 -18.83
N MET A 293 -3.66 22.36 -18.35
CA MET A 293 -3.41 22.62 -16.93
C MET A 293 -4.27 23.75 -16.35
N GLN A 294 -5.23 24.30 -17.12
CA GLN A 294 -6.16 25.35 -16.66
C GLN A 294 -7.27 24.83 -15.71
N LYS A 295 -6.97 23.86 -14.85
CA LYS A 295 -7.79 23.64 -13.64
C LYS A 295 -7.47 24.77 -12.64
N PRO A 296 -8.44 25.29 -11.87
CA PRO A 296 -8.18 26.35 -10.92
C PRO A 296 -7.14 25.88 -9.88
N GLY A 297 -5.95 26.49 -9.91
CA GLY A 297 -4.83 26.14 -9.04
C GLY A 297 -3.72 27.20 -9.07
N PRO A 298 -2.70 27.10 -8.21
CA PRO A 298 -1.65 28.12 -8.10
C PRO A 298 -0.88 28.39 -9.41
N TRP A 299 -0.76 27.36 -10.26
CA TRP A 299 -0.06 27.45 -11.55
C TRP A 299 -0.76 28.36 -12.57
N SER A 300 -2.10 28.37 -12.59
CA SER A 300 -2.88 29.21 -13.50
C SER A 300 -2.80 30.70 -13.15
N LYS A 301 -2.44 31.03 -11.89
CA LYS A 301 -2.26 32.41 -11.40
C LYS A 301 -0.81 32.93 -11.54
N THR A 302 0.11 32.07 -11.96
CA THR A 302 1.53 32.41 -12.07
C THR A 302 1.80 33.17 -13.37
N ALA A 303 2.46 34.34 -13.30
CA ALA A 303 2.77 35.18 -14.46
C ALA A 303 3.60 34.43 -15.53
N ALA A 304 3.42 34.77 -16.80
CA ALA A 304 4.03 34.06 -17.93
C ALA A 304 5.58 34.13 -17.93
N ASP A 305 6.13 35.17 -17.33
CA ASP A 305 7.55 35.46 -17.19
C ASP A 305 8.16 34.96 -15.86
N TRP A 306 7.37 34.23 -15.05
CA TRP A 306 7.84 33.72 -13.77
C TRP A 306 9.12 32.89 -13.89
N ARG A 307 10.01 33.08 -12.92
CA ARG A 307 11.26 32.33 -12.76
C ARG A 307 11.32 31.66 -11.38
N CYS A 308 11.78 30.42 -11.35
CA CYS A 308 12.03 29.72 -10.10
C CYS A 308 13.15 30.42 -9.31
N ALA A 309 12.89 30.78 -8.05
CA ALA A 309 13.88 31.44 -7.19
C ALA A 309 15.11 30.55 -6.88
N CYS A 310 14.99 29.23 -6.98
CA CYS A 310 16.09 28.30 -6.71
C CYS A 310 16.96 27.99 -7.94
N CYS A 311 16.38 27.89 -9.12
CA CYS A 311 17.10 27.43 -10.32
C CYS A 311 16.98 28.37 -11.53
N SER A 312 16.34 29.53 -11.36
CA SER A 312 16.16 30.59 -12.36
C SER A 312 15.45 30.18 -13.66
N ARG A 313 14.92 28.95 -13.70
CA ARG A 313 14.19 28.41 -14.84
C ARG A 313 12.88 29.16 -15.02
N LEU A 314 12.56 29.44 -16.29
CA LEU A 314 11.31 30.05 -16.72
C LEU A 314 10.15 29.07 -16.55
N LYS A 315 8.92 29.59 -16.43
CA LYS A 315 7.66 28.83 -16.46
C LYS A 315 7.57 27.84 -17.64
N GLN A 316 8.23 28.15 -18.76
CA GLN A 316 8.28 27.34 -19.99
C GLN A 316 9.27 26.16 -19.94
N CYS A 317 10.03 26.01 -18.87
CA CYS A 317 11.03 24.95 -18.72
C CYS A 317 10.43 23.78 -17.91
N PRO A 318 10.25 22.57 -18.48
CA PRO A 318 9.57 21.48 -17.79
C PRO A 318 10.40 20.90 -16.63
N SER A 319 9.73 20.57 -15.52
CA SER A 319 10.22 19.57 -14.57
C SER A 319 10.07 18.18 -15.19
N SER A 320 11.09 17.35 -15.03
CA SER A 320 11.39 16.09 -15.73
C SER A 320 10.38 14.93 -15.63
N GLY A 321 9.14 15.15 -15.15
CA GLY A 321 8.18 14.08 -14.88
C GLY A 321 7.02 13.92 -15.87
N HIS A 322 6.35 15.00 -16.25
CA HIS A 322 4.98 14.89 -16.81
C HIS A 322 4.89 15.02 -18.34
N LEU A 323 5.72 15.84 -18.99
CA LEU A 323 5.66 16.02 -20.45
C LEU A 323 6.28 14.85 -21.24
N ALA A 324 7.21 14.11 -20.64
CA ALA A 324 7.85 12.96 -21.30
C ALA A 324 6.89 11.78 -21.49
N GLN A 325 5.92 11.59 -20.59
CA GLN A 325 4.92 10.50 -20.69
C GLN A 325 3.91 10.73 -21.82
N MET A 326 3.50 11.97 -22.09
CA MET A 326 2.47 12.24 -23.13
C MET A 326 2.99 12.12 -24.57
N VAL A 327 4.26 12.43 -24.83
CA VAL A 327 4.85 12.29 -26.18
C VAL A 327 5.10 10.82 -26.54
N ALA A 328 5.35 9.97 -25.54
CA ALA A 328 5.50 8.53 -25.73
C ALA A 328 4.16 7.86 -26.10
N GLN A 329 3.04 8.30 -25.49
CA GLN A 329 1.70 7.76 -25.79
C GLN A 329 1.25 8.03 -27.23
N ARG A 330 1.49 9.23 -27.78
CA ARG A 330 1.09 9.54 -29.18
C ARG A 330 1.95 8.88 -30.27
N ARG A 331 3.12 8.33 -29.94
CA ARG A 331 3.91 7.53 -30.89
C ARG A 331 3.48 6.06 -30.96
N GLY A 332 2.84 5.54 -29.91
CA GLY A 332 2.20 4.21 -29.93
C GLY A 332 0.90 4.19 -30.74
N ASP A 333 0.13 5.28 -30.69
CA ASP A 333 -1.20 5.36 -31.33
C ASP A 333 -1.16 5.59 -32.85
N ARG A 334 0.02 5.83 -33.45
CA ARG A 334 0.18 5.94 -34.92
C ARG A 334 0.75 4.68 -35.59
N ALA A 335 1.11 3.65 -34.83
CA ALA A 335 1.68 2.41 -35.37
C ALA A 335 0.65 1.27 -35.56
N SER A 336 -0.63 1.52 -35.31
CA SER A 336 -1.72 0.53 -35.35
C SER A 336 -2.87 0.89 -36.31
N SER A 337 -2.67 1.87 -37.19
CA SER A 337 -3.58 2.17 -38.31
C SER A 337 -2.80 2.29 -39.61
N GLY A 338 -2.50 1.15 -40.22
CA GLY A 338 -1.77 1.04 -41.49
C GLY A 338 -1.93 -0.36 -42.05
N VAL A 339 -3.13 -0.61 -42.60
CA VAL A 339 -3.38 -1.68 -43.57
C VAL A 339 -2.57 -1.33 -44.80
N ASP A 340 -1.73 -2.24 -45.28
CA ASP A 340 -1.26 -2.23 -46.66
C ASP A 340 -1.39 -3.63 -47.25
N VAL A 341 -2.05 -3.62 -48.41
CA VAL A 341 -1.78 -4.48 -49.57
C VAL A 341 -0.33 -4.31 -49.99
#